data_AF-A0A416R985-F1
#
_entry.id   AF-A0A416R985-F1
#
_cell.length_a   1.000
_cell.length_b   1.000
_cell.length_c   1.000
_cell.angle_alpha   90.00
_cell.angle_beta   90.00
_cell.angle_gamma   90.00
#
_symmetry.space_group_name_H-M   'P 1'
#
loop_
_entity.id
_entity.type
_entity.pdbx_description
1 polymer ?
#
loop_
_entity_poly.entity_id
_entity_poly.type
_entity_poly.pdbx_seq_one_letter_code
_entity_poly.pdbx_strand_id
1 'polypeptide(L)'
;MNIQWYPGHMTKTRRQIEADLKNVDIVVEIMDARIPVSSRNPDIDSICAGKPRLIVLNRADQADPELNRKWAERFRAQGHSVLETDAKTGRGVNQFSALIQQSLKEQIARWREKGQVGRPVRAMVVGVPNVGKSTFINKVARKKSAKAGDRPGVTRGKQWVNVDNTLDLLDTPGILWPKFEDEQIGMHLAFTGAVKDDIMDVETLGCHLMALLAQRYPQALLDGYKLTQLPQRQEEENDVAYGYRLLEACAQKRGMRISGGEFDTERMARTLLDEYRGSKLGRFTLEIPEEA
;
A
#
# COMPACT_ATOMS: atom_id res chain seq x y z
N MET A 1 2.10 10.27 19.43
CA MET A 1 0.74 10.75 19.13
C MET A 1 -0.28 9.63 19.37
N ASN A 2 -1.40 9.87 20.08
CA ASN A 2 -2.45 8.84 20.30
C ASN A 2 -3.69 9.14 19.46
N ILE A 3 -3.58 8.93 18.15
CA ILE A 3 -4.68 9.18 17.20
C ILE A 3 -5.49 7.88 17.08
N GLN A 4 -6.77 7.92 17.46
CA GLN A 4 -7.69 6.82 17.25
C GLN A 4 -8.20 6.85 15.81
N TRP A 5 -7.45 6.21 14.91
CA TRP A 5 -7.58 6.42 13.48
C TRP A 5 -8.96 6.02 12.90
N TYR A 6 -9.68 5.03 13.44
CA TYR A 6 -11.03 4.65 12.96
C TYR A 6 -11.91 3.96 14.03
N PRO A 7 -13.17 4.39 14.28
CA PRO A 7 -14.08 3.73 15.22
C PRO A 7 -15.11 2.76 14.55
N GLY A 8 -15.42 1.64 15.24
CA GLY A 8 -16.74 0.98 15.23
C GLY A 8 -17.07 -0.08 14.16
N HIS A 9 -16.61 0.04 12.91
CA HIS A 9 -17.11 -0.82 11.80
C HIS A 9 -16.34 -2.12 11.53
N MET A 10 -15.31 -2.41 12.31
CA MET A 10 -14.22 -3.30 11.90
C MET A 10 -14.49 -4.78 12.22
N THR A 11 -15.12 -5.05 13.37
CA THR A 11 -15.62 -6.38 13.73
C THR A 11 -16.62 -6.90 12.70
N LYS A 12 -17.44 -5.99 12.13
CA LYS A 12 -18.37 -6.31 11.05
C LYS A 12 -17.62 -6.72 9.78
N THR A 13 -16.60 -5.95 9.39
CA THR A 13 -15.77 -6.27 8.22
C THR A 13 -15.04 -7.60 8.40
N ARG A 14 -14.44 -7.86 9.58
CA ARG A 14 -13.79 -9.14 9.89
C ARG A 14 -14.74 -10.32 9.71
N ARG A 15 -15.92 -10.28 10.36
CA ARG A 15 -16.95 -11.31 10.22
C ARG A 15 -17.41 -11.50 8.77
N GLN A 16 -17.45 -10.40 8.00
CA GLN A 16 -17.82 -10.46 6.58
C GLN A 16 -16.79 -11.24 5.76
N ILE A 17 -15.50 -10.96 5.94
CA ILE A 17 -14.41 -11.70 5.28
C ILE A 17 -14.48 -13.17 5.68
N GLU A 18 -14.58 -13.47 6.98
CA GLU A 18 -14.64 -14.86 7.48
C GLU A 18 -15.82 -15.64 6.88
N ALA A 19 -16.98 -14.99 6.70
CA ALA A 19 -18.12 -15.57 6.01
C ALA A 19 -17.85 -15.78 4.50
N ASP A 20 -17.16 -14.85 3.86
CA ASP A 20 -16.86 -14.89 2.43
C ASP A 20 -15.74 -15.87 2.08
N LEU A 21 -14.80 -16.13 3.00
CA LEU A 21 -13.73 -17.13 2.83
C LEU A 21 -14.26 -18.53 2.52
N LYS A 22 -15.46 -18.86 3.01
CA LYS A 22 -16.12 -20.14 2.71
C LYS A 22 -16.49 -20.29 1.24
N ASN A 23 -16.63 -19.18 0.51
CA ASN A 23 -17.10 -19.15 -0.88
C ASN A 23 -15.97 -18.99 -1.91
N VAL A 24 -14.73 -18.86 -1.47
CA VAL A 24 -13.57 -18.60 -2.32
C VAL A 24 -12.52 -19.71 -2.21
N ASP A 25 -11.75 -19.90 -3.26
CA ASP A 25 -10.69 -20.91 -3.36
C ASP A 25 -9.32 -20.31 -2.97
N ILE A 26 -9.11 -19.02 -3.19
CA ILE A 26 -7.85 -18.31 -2.93
C ILE A 26 -8.10 -16.87 -2.44
N VAL A 27 -7.18 -16.36 -1.62
CA VAL A 27 -7.17 -14.95 -1.19
C VAL A 27 -6.10 -14.18 -1.96
N VAL A 28 -6.45 -12.99 -2.42
CA VAL A 28 -5.57 -12.04 -3.09
C VAL A 28 -5.35 -10.86 -2.15
N GLU A 29 -4.18 -10.82 -1.52
CA GLU A 29 -3.82 -9.81 -0.53
C GLU A 29 -3.05 -8.69 -1.21
N ILE A 30 -3.70 -7.53 -1.37
CA ILE A 30 -3.09 -6.35 -2.01
C ILE A 30 -2.45 -5.48 -0.93
N MET A 31 -1.17 -5.20 -1.12
CA MET A 31 -0.34 -4.35 -0.27
C MET A 31 0.31 -3.23 -1.08
N ASP A 32 0.71 -2.16 -0.41
CA ASP A 32 1.48 -1.07 -1.02
C ASP A 32 2.97 -1.44 -0.97
N ALA A 33 3.60 -1.58 -2.13
CA ALA A 33 4.99 -2.01 -2.27
C ALA A 33 5.99 -1.07 -1.57
N ARG A 34 5.59 0.17 -1.26
CA ARG A 34 6.42 1.14 -0.54
C ARG A 34 6.48 0.85 0.96
N ILE A 35 5.49 0.15 1.51
CA ILE A 35 5.37 -0.21 2.93
C ILE A 35 4.72 -1.62 3.10
N PRO A 36 5.38 -2.71 2.66
CA PRO A 36 4.77 -4.04 2.63
C PRO A 36 4.33 -4.62 3.98
N VAL A 37 4.94 -4.19 5.08
CA VAL A 37 4.58 -4.52 6.47
C VAL A 37 3.47 -3.61 6.96
N SER A 38 3.63 -2.29 6.91
CA SER A 38 2.62 -1.37 7.49
C SER A 38 1.30 -1.38 6.72
N SER A 39 1.31 -1.73 5.44
CA SER A 39 0.09 -1.89 4.63
C SER A 39 -0.57 -3.27 4.76
N ARG A 40 -0.02 -4.14 5.61
CA ARG A 40 -0.54 -5.49 5.88
C ARG A 40 -1.34 -5.52 7.17
N ASN A 41 -2.50 -6.19 7.14
CA ASN A 41 -3.29 -6.38 8.34
C ASN A 41 -2.64 -7.45 9.25
N PRO A 42 -2.34 -7.15 10.52
CA PRO A 42 -1.66 -8.08 11.42
C PRO A 42 -2.49 -9.36 11.68
N ASP A 43 -3.82 -9.27 11.61
CA ASP A 43 -4.71 -10.42 11.80
C ASP A 43 -4.87 -11.26 10.52
N ILE A 44 -4.33 -10.84 9.37
CA ILE A 44 -4.66 -11.43 8.07
C ILE A 44 -4.31 -12.92 7.99
N ASP A 45 -3.23 -13.34 8.65
CA ASP A 45 -2.80 -14.72 8.74
C ASP A 45 -3.85 -15.59 9.46
N SER A 46 -4.39 -15.08 10.57
CA SER A 46 -5.44 -15.75 11.33
C SER A 46 -6.77 -15.79 10.56
N ILE A 47 -7.12 -14.68 9.90
CA ILE A 47 -8.40 -14.54 9.19
C ILE A 47 -8.40 -15.47 7.98
N CYS A 48 -7.32 -15.49 7.20
CA CYS A 48 -7.21 -16.24 5.95
C CYS A 48 -6.57 -17.63 6.12
N ALA A 49 -6.49 -18.15 7.35
CA ALA A 49 -5.87 -19.43 7.66
C ALA A 49 -6.45 -20.57 6.80
N GLY A 50 -5.56 -21.41 6.26
CA GLY A 50 -5.93 -22.58 5.44
C GLY A 50 -6.37 -22.27 4.00
N LYS A 51 -6.33 -21.00 3.58
CA LYS A 51 -6.52 -20.62 2.16
C LYS A 51 -5.17 -20.32 1.50
N PRO A 52 -4.93 -20.83 0.28
CA PRO A 52 -3.83 -20.34 -0.54
C PRO A 52 -3.90 -18.81 -0.68
N ARG A 53 -2.73 -18.17 -0.77
CA ARG A 53 -2.62 -16.72 -0.90
C ARG A 53 -1.75 -16.31 -2.07
N LEU A 54 -2.23 -15.32 -2.80
CA LEU A 54 -1.47 -14.52 -3.73
C LEU A 54 -1.27 -13.13 -3.13
N ILE A 55 -0.02 -12.77 -2.86
CA ILE A 55 0.37 -11.41 -2.47
C ILE A 55 0.51 -10.56 -3.72
N VAL A 56 -0.10 -9.38 -3.72
CA VAL A 56 0.04 -8.38 -4.78
C VAL A 56 0.74 -7.16 -4.20
N LEU A 57 2.02 -6.98 -4.57
CA LEU A 57 2.80 -5.78 -4.31
C LEU A 57 2.38 -4.70 -5.32
N ASN A 58 1.37 -3.92 -4.98
CA ASN A 58 0.86 -2.86 -5.84
C ASN A 58 1.64 -1.55 -5.68
N ARG A 59 1.58 -0.67 -6.67
CA ARG A 59 2.40 0.55 -6.77
C ARG A 59 3.90 0.23 -6.83
N ALA A 60 4.26 -0.92 -7.40
CA ALA A 60 5.65 -1.34 -7.57
C ALA A 60 6.47 -0.36 -8.43
N ASP A 61 5.80 0.45 -9.28
CA ASP A 61 6.40 1.54 -10.04
C ASP A 61 6.86 2.74 -9.18
N GLN A 62 6.33 2.86 -7.96
CA GLN A 62 6.64 3.91 -6.99
C GLN A 62 7.58 3.43 -5.87
N ALA A 63 7.86 2.14 -5.83
CA ALA A 63 8.65 1.47 -4.80
C ALA A 63 10.05 1.13 -5.29
N ASP A 64 11.01 1.04 -4.37
CA ASP A 64 12.39 0.72 -4.69
C ASP A 64 12.45 -0.68 -5.35
N PRO A 65 13.03 -0.81 -6.56
CA PRO A 65 13.03 -2.08 -7.30
C PRO A 65 13.87 -3.18 -6.62
N GLU A 66 14.93 -2.83 -5.90
CA GLU A 66 15.72 -3.81 -5.14
C GLU A 66 14.91 -4.33 -3.95
N LEU A 67 14.25 -3.41 -3.22
CA LEU A 67 13.42 -3.81 -2.08
C LEU A 67 12.16 -4.56 -2.52
N ASN A 68 11.55 -4.23 -3.67
CA ASN A 68 10.48 -5.04 -4.26
C ASN A 68 10.92 -6.51 -4.44
N ARG A 69 12.13 -6.72 -5.01
CA ARG A 69 12.69 -8.07 -5.20
C ARG A 69 12.86 -8.79 -3.86
N LYS A 70 13.48 -8.13 -2.87
CA LYS A 70 13.73 -8.73 -1.55
C LYS A 70 12.43 -9.06 -0.82
N TRP A 71 11.43 -8.17 -0.87
CA TRP A 71 10.11 -8.42 -0.30
C TRP A 71 9.40 -9.59 -1.00
N ALA A 72 9.45 -9.64 -2.34
CA ALA A 72 8.88 -10.73 -3.09
C ALA A 72 9.55 -12.08 -2.76
N GLU A 73 10.87 -12.11 -2.58
CA GLU A 73 11.61 -13.29 -2.13
C GLU A 73 11.18 -13.73 -0.72
N ARG A 74 11.05 -12.79 0.23
CA ARG A 74 10.59 -13.08 1.59
C ARG A 74 9.18 -13.68 1.61
N PHE A 75 8.22 -13.11 0.88
CA PHE A 75 6.86 -13.66 0.81
C PHE A 75 6.80 -15.01 0.10
N ARG A 76 7.64 -15.24 -0.92
CA ARG A 76 7.76 -16.58 -1.55
C ARG A 76 8.33 -17.61 -0.59
N ALA A 77 9.33 -17.24 0.21
CA ALA A 77 9.89 -18.12 1.25
C ALA A 77 8.86 -18.49 2.33
N GLN A 78 7.85 -17.65 2.56
CA GLN A 78 6.70 -17.93 3.43
C GLN A 78 5.61 -18.79 2.75
N GLY A 79 5.85 -19.25 1.52
CA GLY A 79 4.92 -20.11 0.77
C GLY A 79 3.82 -19.36 0.03
N HIS A 80 3.97 -18.06 -0.22
CA HIS A 80 3.00 -17.28 -1.00
C HIS A 80 3.43 -17.10 -2.45
N SER A 81 2.46 -17.09 -3.34
CA SER A 81 2.68 -16.53 -4.67
C SER A 81 2.76 -15.01 -4.57
N VAL A 82 3.59 -14.37 -5.39
CA VAL A 82 3.78 -12.91 -5.36
C VAL A 82 3.68 -12.34 -6.77
N LEU A 83 2.91 -11.26 -6.90
CA LEU A 83 2.75 -10.49 -8.11
C LEU A 83 3.07 -9.01 -7.85
N GLU A 84 4.00 -8.43 -8.60
CA GLU A 84 4.25 -6.99 -8.59
C GLU A 84 3.37 -6.29 -9.64
N THR A 85 2.71 -5.21 -9.26
CA THR A 85 1.80 -4.50 -10.15
C THR A 85 1.88 -2.99 -10.06
N ASP A 86 1.60 -2.35 -11.18
CA ASP A 86 1.09 -1.00 -11.23
C ASP A 86 -0.35 -1.07 -11.74
N ALA A 87 -1.31 -1.06 -10.81
CA ALA A 87 -2.72 -1.12 -11.15
C ALA A 87 -3.21 0.10 -11.95
N LYS A 88 -2.51 1.25 -11.89
CA LYS A 88 -2.89 2.47 -12.61
C LYS A 88 -2.62 2.30 -14.10
N THR A 89 -1.42 1.88 -14.48
CA THR A 89 -1.07 1.64 -15.90
C THR A 89 -1.57 0.27 -16.38
N GLY A 90 -1.53 -0.74 -15.51
CA GLY A 90 -1.86 -2.13 -15.81
C GLY A 90 -0.63 -3.03 -15.97
N ARG A 91 0.58 -2.54 -15.70
CA ARG A 91 1.80 -3.35 -15.70
C ARG A 91 1.69 -4.47 -14.66
N GLY A 92 2.06 -5.69 -15.04
CA GLY A 92 2.01 -6.90 -14.20
C GLY A 92 0.62 -7.52 -14.06
N VAL A 93 -0.45 -6.73 -14.20
CA VAL A 93 -1.85 -7.18 -13.99
C VAL A 93 -2.26 -8.29 -14.97
N ASN A 94 -1.70 -8.33 -16.18
CA ASN A 94 -1.97 -9.36 -17.17
C ASN A 94 -1.52 -10.78 -16.75
N GLN A 95 -0.59 -10.90 -15.80
CA GLN A 95 -0.11 -12.19 -15.28
C GLN A 95 -1.02 -12.77 -14.19
N PHE A 96 -1.98 -11.98 -13.70
CA PHE A 96 -2.80 -12.31 -12.54
C PHE A 96 -3.56 -13.64 -12.66
N SER A 97 -4.37 -13.81 -13.73
CA SER A 97 -5.13 -15.04 -13.93
C SER A 97 -4.20 -16.26 -14.06
N ALA A 98 -3.12 -16.14 -14.83
CA ALA A 98 -2.16 -17.22 -15.03
C ALA A 98 -1.50 -17.67 -13.71
N LEU A 99 -1.11 -16.70 -12.87
CA LEU A 99 -0.48 -16.99 -11.58
C LEU A 99 -1.45 -17.63 -10.58
N ILE A 100 -2.74 -17.24 -10.59
CA ILE A 100 -3.77 -17.90 -9.79
C ILE A 100 -3.96 -19.35 -10.23
N GLN A 101 -4.09 -19.59 -11.54
CA GLN A 101 -4.25 -20.95 -12.08
C GLN A 101 -3.03 -21.82 -11.74
N GLN A 102 -1.82 -21.26 -11.78
CA GLN A 102 -0.60 -21.95 -11.37
C GLN A 102 -0.61 -22.26 -9.86
N SER A 103 -1.02 -21.30 -9.03
CA SER A 103 -1.05 -21.45 -7.57
C SER A 103 -2.05 -22.51 -7.10
N LEU A 104 -3.12 -22.75 -7.88
CA LEU A 104 -4.15 -23.73 -7.58
C LEU A 104 -4.10 -24.98 -8.48
N LYS A 105 -2.99 -25.21 -9.20
CA LYS A 105 -2.88 -26.25 -10.24
C LYS A 105 -3.37 -27.63 -9.76
N GLU A 106 -2.93 -28.05 -8.58
CA GLU A 106 -3.31 -29.35 -8.00
C GLU A 106 -4.78 -29.40 -7.56
N GLN A 107 -5.31 -28.27 -7.06
CA GLN A 107 -6.71 -28.17 -6.66
C GLN A 107 -7.63 -28.23 -7.90
N ILE A 108 -7.24 -27.53 -8.96
CA ILE A 108 -7.93 -27.53 -10.26
C ILE A 108 -7.91 -28.93 -10.88
N ALA A 109 -6.79 -29.64 -10.83
CA ALA A 109 -6.70 -31.02 -11.31
C ALA A 109 -7.68 -31.95 -10.58
N ARG A 110 -7.74 -31.88 -9.23
CA ARG A 110 -8.69 -32.65 -8.41
C ARG A 110 -10.15 -32.33 -8.73
N TRP A 111 -10.49 -31.07 -9.04
CA TRP A 111 -11.84 -30.72 -9.48
C TRP A 111 -12.20 -31.36 -10.83
N ARG A 112 -11.25 -31.39 -11.77
CA ARG A 112 -11.45 -32.04 -13.08
C ARG A 112 -11.69 -33.54 -12.94
N GLU A 113 -10.93 -34.23 -12.09
CA GLU A 113 -11.13 -35.66 -11.79
C GLU A 113 -12.53 -35.94 -11.23
N LYS A 114 -13.09 -34.99 -10.47
CA LYS A 114 -14.46 -35.04 -9.92
C LYS A 114 -15.54 -34.58 -10.92
N GLY A 115 -15.20 -34.40 -12.19
CA GLY A 115 -16.12 -33.98 -13.24
C GLY A 115 -16.47 -32.48 -13.26
N GLN A 116 -15.82 -31.64 -12.43
CA GLN A 116 -16.04 -30.19 -12.38
C GLN A 116 -15.18 -29.46 -13.43
N VAL A 117 -15.25 -29.88 -14.68
CA VAL A 117 -14.50 -29.30 -15.79
C VAL A 117 -15.02 -27.89 -16.09
N GLY A 118 -14.11 -26.92 -16.20
CA GLY A 118 -14.46 -25.53 -16.53
C GLY A 118 -15.02 -24.71 -15.36
N ARG A 119 -15.04 -25.23 -14.12
CA ARG A 119 -15.37 -24.45 -12.93
C ARG A 119 -14.39 -23.26 -12.79
N PRO A 120 -14.85 -22.00 -12.78
CA PRO A 120 -13.96 -20.86 -12.55
C PRO A 120 -13.44 -20.89 -11.11
N VAL A 121 -12.18 -20.49 -10.94
CA VAL A 121 -11.60 -20.21 -9.63
C VAL A 121 -12.30 -19.00 -9.06
N ARG A 122 -12.64 -19.07 -7.77
CA ARG A 122 -13.20 -17.93 -7.03
C ARG A 122 -12.12 -17.33 -6.15
N ALA A 123 -11.78 -16.08 -6.36
CA ALA A 123 -10.79 -15.36 -5.58
C ALA A 123 -11.43 -14.20 -4.80
N MET A 124 -10.94 -13.91 -3.61
CA MET A 124 -11.37 -12.74 -2.82
C MET A 124 -10.22 -11.77 -2.67
N VAL A 125 -10.46 -10.49 -2.95
CA VAL A 125 -9.46 -9.43 -2.78
C VAL A 125 -9.57 -8.84 -1.39
N VAL A 126 -8.45 -8.73 -0.67
CA VAL A 126 -8.33 -8.14 0.67
C VAL A 126 -7.17 -7.14 0.72
N GLY A 127 -7.17 -6.26 1.73
CA GLY A 127 -6.10 -5.29 1.96
C GLY A 127 -6.62 -4.00 2.60
N VAL A 128 -5.71 -3.18 3.13
CA VAL A 128 -6.07 -1.92 3.79
C VAL A 128 -6.66 -0.90 2.81
N PRO A 129 -7.40 0.12 3.26
CA PRO A 129 -7.86 1.23 2.42
C PRO A 129 -6.72 1.84 1.60
N ASN A 130 -7.09 2.37 0.43
CA ASN A 130 -6.21 3.09 -0.50
C ASN A 130 -5.00 2.33 -1.07
N VAL A 131 -4.72 1.06 -0.74
CA VAL A 131 -3.66 0.26 -1.43
C VAL A 131 -3.92 0.00 -2.91
N GLY A 132 -5.09 0.40 -3.43
CA GLY A 132 -5.44 0.31 -4.85
C GLY A 132 -6.29 -0.89 -5.24
N LYS A 133 -7.00 -1.52 -4.29
CA LYS A 133 -7.87 -2.68 -4.55
C LYS A 133 -8.86 -2.47 -5.70
N SER A 134 -9.67 -1.41 -5.65
CA SER A 134 -10.68 -1.15 -6.68
C SER A 134 -10.05 -0.83 -8.03
N THR A 135 -8.91 -0.11 -8.05
CA THR A 135 -8.14 0.15 -9.28
C THR A 135 -7.62 -1.15 -9.89
N PHE A 136 -7.08 -2.04 -9.05
CA PHE A 136 -6.62 -3.36 -9.45
C PHE A 136 -7.77 -4.21 -10.01
N ILE A 137 -8.89 -4.33 -9.29
CA ILE A 137 -10.09 -5.08 -9.69
C ILE A 137 -10.62 -4.59 -11.05
N ASN A 138 -10.71 -3.27 -11.25
CA ASN A 138 -11.11 -2.73 -12.54
C ASN A 138 -10.16 -3.10 -13.68
N LYS A 139 -8.86 -3.09 -13.39
CA LYS A 139 -7.84 -3.39 -14.39
C LYS A 139 -7.85 -4.87 -14.78
N VAL A 140 -7.97 -5.78 -13.82
CA VAL A 140 -8.09 -7.23 -14.11
C VAL A 140 -9.40 -7.55 -14.82
N ALA A 141 -10.52 -6.96 -14.41
CA ALA A 141 -11.84 -7.22 -14.99
C ALA A 141 -12.01 -6.68 -16.42
N ARG A 142 -11.04 -5.90 -16.93
CA ARG A 142 -11.06 -5.24 -18.25
C ARG A 142 -12.35 -4.43 -18.52
N LYS A 143 -13.06 -4.07 -17.46
CA LYS A 143 -14.32 -3.32 -17.45
C LYS A 143 -14.21 -2.20 -16.42
N LYS A 144 -14.77 -1.02 -16.73
CA LYS A 144 -14.97 0.06 -15.75
C LYS A 144 -16.12 -0.30 -14.78
N SER A 145 -16.15 -1.50 -14.20
CA SER A 145 -17.32 -1.98 -13.43
C SER A 145 -17.30 -1.58 -11.95
N ALA A 146 -16.13 -1.43 -11.33
CA ALA A 146 -16.03 -0.87 -9.99
C ALA A 146 -15.83 0.65 -10.09
N LYS A 147 -16.76 1.44 -9.56
CA LYS A 147 -16.51 2.89 -9.42
C LYS A 147 -15.38 3.06 -8.39
N ALA A 148 -14.16 3.33 -8.86
CA ALA A 148 -13.07 3.79 -8.00
C ALA A 148 -13.46 5.17 -7.46
N GLY A 149 -14.16 5.20 -6.34
CA GLY A 149 -14.43 6.43 -5.60
C GLY A 149 -13.39 6.55 -4.49
N ASP A 150 -12.66 7.66 -4.45
CA ASP A 150 -11.71 8.03 -3.38
C ASP A 150 -12.40 8.33 -2.03
N ARG A 151 -13.54 7.67 -1.74
CA ARG A 151 -14.28 7.80 -0.48
C ARG A 151 -14.27 6.47 0.26
N PRO A 152 -13.63 6.39 1.44
CA PRO A 152 -13.72 5.22 2.32
C PRO A 152 -15.19 4.87 2.60
N GLY A 153 -15.56 3.60 2.43
CA GLY A 153 -16.86 3.07 2.87
C GLY A 153 -17.98 2.94 1.83
N VAL A 154 -17.71 3.12 0.53
CA VAL A 154 -18.76 2.95 -0.51
C VAL A 154 -18.49 1.75 -1.42
N THR A 155 -18.66 0.54 -0.89
CA THR A 155 -18.83 -0.68 -1.69
C THR A 155 -20.30 -1.11 -1.60
N ARG A 156 -21.07 -0.97 -2.69
CA ARG A 156 -22.50 -1.34 -2.73
C ARG A 156 -22.65 -2.86 -2.86
N GLY A 157 -22.70 -3.57 -1.74
CA GLY A 157 -23.04 -5.00 -1.67
C GLY A 157 -22.00 -5.96 -2.28
N LYS A 158 -22.13 -7.26 -1.97
CA LYS A 158 -21.24 -8.31 -2.50
C LYS A 158 -21.40 -8.39 -4.02
N GLN A 159 -20.34 -8.11 -4.77
CA GLN A 159 -20.36 -8.21 -6.22
C GLN A 159 -19.25 -9.14 -6.69
N TRP A 160 -19.64 -10.27 -7.29
CA TRP A 160 -18.73 -11.08 -8.09
C TRP A 160 -18.44 -10.35 -9.39
N VAL A 161 -17.17 -10.19 -9.69
CA VAL A 161 -16.64 -9.56 -10.89
C VAL A 161 -15.99 -10.67 -11.72
N ASN A 162 -16.61 -11.04 -12.83
CA ASN A 162 -16.02 -11.98 -13.76
C ASN A 162 -14.79 -11.34 -14.44
N VAL A 163 -13.62 -11.98 -14.29
CA VAL A 163 -12.36 -11.54 -14.90
C VAL A 163 -12.19 -12.14 -16.28
N ASP A 164 -12.37 -13.46 -16.35
CA ASP A 164 -12.34 -14.26 -17.57
C ASP A 164 -13.08 -15.60 -17.32
N ASN A 165 -13.03 -16.52 -18.29
CA ASN A 165 -13.70 -17.83 -18.18
C ASN A 165 -13.14 -18.73 -17.07
N THR A 166 -12.00 -18.38 -16.48
CA THR A 166 -11.29 -19.18 -15.49
C THR A 166 -11.32 -18.57 -14.08
N LEU A 167 -11.80 -17.33 -13.92
CA LEU A 167 -11.66 -16.57 -12.69
C LEU A 167 -12.81 -15.59 -12.44
N ASP A 168 -13.40 -15.70 -11.24
CA ASP A 168 -14.32 -14.72 -10.65
C ASP A 168 -13.69 -14.09 -9.40
N LEU A 169 -13.82 -12.77 -9.26
CA LEU A 169 -13.33 -12.01 -8.10
C LEU A 169 -14.46 -11.50 -7.23
N LEU A 170 -14.35 -11.73 -5.93
CA LEU A 170 -15.18 -11.07 -4.94
C LEU A 170 -14.47 -9.80 -4.45
N ASP A 171 -15.10 -8.64 -4.70
CA ASP A 171 -14.66 -7.37 -4.14
C ASP A 171 -15.09 -7.26 -2.67
N THR A 172 -14.14 -6.94 -1.79
CA THR A 172 -14.42 -6.68 -0.36
C THR A 172 -14.02 -5.25 0.00
N PRO A 173 -14.79 -4.57 0.87
CA PRO A 173 -14.38 -3.28 1.39
C PRO A 173 -13.01 -3.39 2.10
N GLY A 174 -12.23 -2.31 2.08
CA GLY A 174 -10.92 -2.29 2.75
C GLY A 174 -11.02 -2.58 4.25
N ILE A 175 -10.03 -3.30 4.76
CA ILE A 175 -10.02 -3.80 6.14
C ILE A 175 -8.83 -3.16 6.84
N LEU A 176 -9.12 -2.25 7.77
CA LEU A 176 -8.13 -1.82 8.77
C LEU A 176 -8.26 -2.69 10.02
N TRP A 177 -7.32 -2.56 10.95
CA TRP A 177 -7.37 -3.12 12.30
C TRP A 177 -7.50 -2.00 13.35
N PRO A 178 -8.13 -2.28 14.52
CA PRO A 178 -8.75 -1.26 15.35
C PRO A 178 -7.78 -0.35 16.12
N LYS A 179 -6.54 -0.78 16.31
CA LYS A 179 -5.52 -0.04 17.04
C LYS A 179 -4.17 -0.21 16.37
N PHE A 180 -3.54 0.91 16.05
CA PHE A 180 -2.12 0.96 15.81
C PHE A 180 -1.48 1.11 17.19
N GLU A 181 -0.94 0.02 17.73
CA GLU A 181 -0.09 0.10 18.91
C GLU A 181 1.29 0.66 18.55
N ASP A 182 1.66 0.50 17.27
CA ASP A 182 2.91 0.98 16.69
C ASP A 182 2.72 2.33 15.97
N GLU A 183 3.39 3.36 16.48
CA GLU A 183 3.40 4.71 15.91
C GLU A 183 4.05 4.76 14.53
N GLN A 184 5.05 3.92 14.26
CA GLN A 184 5.74 3.85 12.97
C GLN A 184 4.82 3.33 11.87
N ILE A 185 3.98 2.31 12.16
CA ILE A 185 2.99 1.80 11.21
C ILE A 185 1.97 2.89 10.84
N GLY A 186 1.48 3.62 11.85
CA GLY A 186 0.58 4.75 11.63
C GLY A 186 1.22 5.82 10.74
N MET A 187 2.49 6.13 10.99
CA MET A 187 3.26 7.10 10.21
C MET A 187 3.45 6.67 8.75
N HIS A 188 3.82 5.41 8.51
CA HIS A 188 3.97 4.85 7.16
C HIS A 188 2.66 4.89 6.35
N LEU A 189 1.54 4.56 7.00
CA LEU A 189 0.22 4.66 6.39
C LEU A 189 -0.18 6.11 6.09
N ALA A 190 0.21 7.05 6.95
CA ALA A 190 0.02 8.49 6.73
C ALA A 190 0.85 8.98 5.53
N PHE A 191 2.14 8.65 5.44
CA PHE A 191 3.00 9.03 4.31
C PHE A 191 2.41 8.57 2.97
N THR A 192 1.87 7.35 2.92
CA THR A 192 1.33 6.77 1.68
C THR A 192 -0.08 7.25 1.30
N GLY A 193 -0.77 7.98 2.20
CA GLY A 193 -2.15 8.44 2.01
C GLY A 193 -3.19 7.35 2.28
N ALA A 194 -2.84 6.30 3.01
CA ALA A 194 -3.80 5.29 3.48
C ALA A 194 -4.75 5.87 4.54
N VAL A 195 -4.33 6.95 5.18
CA VAL A 195 -5.08 7.74 6.14
C VAL A 195 -5.24 9.16 5.61
N LYS A 196 -6.35 9.83 5.94
CA LYS A 196 -6.64 11.19 5.47
C LYS A 196 -5.70 12.21 6.13
N ASP A 197 -5.21 13.16 5.36
CA ASP A 197 -4.30 14.20 5.84
C ASP A 197 -4.99 15.21 6.77
N ASP A 198 -6.30 15.45 6.59
CA ASP A 198 -7.07 16.46 7.34
C ASP A 198 -7.16 16.21 8.86
N ILE A 199 -6.77 15.02 9.32
CA ILE A 199 -6.74 14.65 10.73
C ILE A 199 -5.33 14.70 11.35
N MET A 200 -4.34 15.20 10.60
CA MET A 200 -2.94 15.26 11.01
C MET A 200 -2.36 16.67 10.80
N ASP A 201 -1.36 17.00 11.62
CA ASP A 201 -0.47 18.10 11.32
C ASP A 201 0.47 17.70 10.16
N VAL A 202 0.21 18.29 8.99
CA VAL A 202 0.92 17.97 7.74
C VAL A 202 2.37 18.40 7.80
N GLU A 203 2.70 19.47 8.54
CA GLU A 203 4.07 19.92 8.69
C GLU A 203 4.88 18.90 9.49
N THR A 204 4.38 18.49 10.67
CA THR A 204 5.01 17.43 11.48
C THR A 204 5.14 16.13 10.71
N LEU A 205 4.11 15.72 9.95
CA LEU A 205 4.18 14.55 9.07
C LEU A 205 5.28 14.71 8.00
N GLY A 206 5.36 15.89 7.40
CA GLY A 206 6.42 16.24 6.44
C GLY A 206 7.81 16.17 7.05
N CYS A 207 7.99 16.64 8.29
CA CYS A 207 9.27 16.57 8.99
C CYS A 207 9.73 15.12 9.16
N HIS A 208 8.87 14.24 9.66
CA HIS A 208 9.20 12.81 9.81
C HIS A 208 9.55 12.15 8.48
N LEU A 209 8.77 12.41 7.42
CA LEU A 209 9.07 11.88 6.09
C LEU A 209 10.41 12.40 5.56
N MET A 210 10.68 13.70 5.73
CA MET A 210 11.90 14.33 5.25
C MET A 210 13.13 13.77 5.99
N ALA A 211 13.05 13.60 7.31
CA ALA A 211 14.11 12.99 8.11
C ALA A 211 14.39 11.55 7.66
N LEU A 212 13.33 10.75 7.46
CA LEU A 212 13.44 9.37 6.99
C LEU A 212 14.08 9.28 5.60
N LEU A 213 13.65 10.13 4.66
CA LEU A 213 14.22 10.17 3.31
C LEU A 213 15.67 10.69 3.33
N ALA A 214 16.03 11.64 4.20
CA ALA A 214 17.40 12.10 4.32
C ALA A 214 18.32 11.00 4.86
N GLN A 215 17.82 10.15 5.75
CA GLN A 215 18.58 9.02 6.28
C GLN A 215 18.75 7.90 5.24
N ARG A 216 17.68 7.54 4.51
CA ARG A 216 17.67 6.35 3.64
C ARG A 216 17.95 6.65 2.17
N TYR A 217 17.54 7.81 1.69
CA TYR A 217 17.62 8.22 0.28
C TYR A 217 18.18 9.66 0.12
N PRO A 218 19.32 10.01 0.74
CA PRO A 218 19.84 11.38 0.73
C PRO A 218 20.06 11.92 -0.69
N GLN A 219 20.53 11.05 -1.60
CA GLN A 219 20.80 11.43 -2.99
C GLN A 219 19.52 11.85 -3.73
N ALA A 220 18.39 11.18 -3.47
CA ALA A 220 17.12 11.54 -4.09
C ALA A 220 16.65 12.94 -3.67
N LEU A 221 16.90 13.34 -2.41
CA LEU A 221 16.60 14.69 -1.93
C LEU A 221 17.56 15.73 -2.52
N LEU A 222 18.87 15.43 -2.57
CA LEU A 222 19.87 16.30 -3.18
C LEU A 222 19.53 16.60 -4.64
N ASP A 223 19.25 15.57 -5.43
CA ASP A 223 18.94 15.70 -6.85
C ASP A 223 17.56 16.31 -7.07
N GLY A 224 16.54 15.81 -6.37
CA GLY A 224 15.14 16.22 -6.52
C GLY A 224 14.90 17.69 -6.13
N TYR A 225 15.66 18.19 -5.16
CA TYR A 225 15.59 19.59 -4.72
C TYR A 225 16.77 20.44 -5.18
N LYS A 226 17.74 19.89 -5.91
CA LYS A 226 18.95 20.59 -6.40
C LYS A 226 19.74 21.23 -5.26
N LEU A 227 19.85 20.52 -4.14
CA LEU A 227 20.62 20.94 -2.97
C LEU A 227 22.08 20.52 -3.17
N THR A 228 23.02 21.38 -2.77
CA THR A 228 24.45 21.04 -2.81
C THR A 228 24.82 20.08 -1.68
N GLN A 229 24.15 20.22 -0.53
CA GLN A 229 24.32 19.39 0.64
C GLN A 229 23.02 19.40 1.46
N LEU A 230 22.77 18.33 2.20
CA LEU A 230 21.71 18.31 3.20
C LEU A 230 22.25 18.91 4.52
N PRO A 231 21.44 19.66 5.28
CA PRO A 231 21.70 19.91 6.69
C PRO A 231 22.14 18.62 7.39
N GLN A 232 23.25 18.66 8.13
CA GLN A 232 23.67 17.53 8.95
C GLN A 232 22.82 17.47 10.21
N ARG A 233 22.42 16.26 10.63
CA ARG A 233 21.70 16.03 11.89
C ARG A 233 22.57 16.44 13.07
N GLN A 234 22.01 17.21 13.99
CA GLN A 234 22.71 17.66 15.19
C GLN A 234 22.61 16.59 16.29
N GLU A 235 23.53 16.64 17.25
CA GLU A 235 23.49 15.78 18.44
C GLU A 235 22.20 16.07 19.24
N GLU A 236 21.53 15.03 19.73
CA GLU A 236 20.24 15.10 20.45
C GLU A 236 19.03 15.61 19.63
N GLU A 237 19.19 15.90 18.34
CA GLU A 237 18.12 16.38 17.49
C GLU A 237 17.11 15.27 17.16
N ASN A 238 15.84 15.48 17.53
CA ASN A 238 14.76 14.56 17.18
C ASN A 238 14.38 14.68 15.69
N ASP A 239 13.60 13.71 15.18
CA ASP A 239 13.26 13.64 13.75
C ASP A 239 12.44 14.85 13.28
N VAL A 240 11.63 15.45 14.16
CA VAL A 240 10.81 16.62 13.81
C VAL A 240 11.69 17.85 13.59
N ALA A 241 12.60 18.13 14.53
CA ALA A 241 13.53 19.26 14.43
C ALA A 241 14.47 19.11 13.21
N TYR A 242 14.99 17.91 12.99
CA TYR A 242 15.84 17.63 11.83
C TYR A 242 15.07 17.77 10.52
N GLY A 243 13.87 17.18 10.46
CA GLY A 243 12.97 17.28 9.32
C GLY A 243 12.57 18.71 9.00
N TYR A 244 12.34 19.55 10.01
CA TYR A 244 12.01 20.96 9.85
C TYR A 244 13.13 21.73 9.14
N ARG A 245 14.39 21.59 9.60
CA ARG A 245 15.55 22.23 8.93
C ARG A 245 15.74 21.76 7.49
N LEU A 246 15.47 20.49 7.21
CA LEU A 246 15.48 19.95 5.86
C LEU A 246 14.38 20.57 5.00
N LEU A 247 13.16 20.71 5.53
CA LEU A 247 12.05 21.40 4.86
C LEU A 247 12.39 22.86 4.59
N GLU A 248 12.96 23.59 5.55
CA GLU A 248 13.41 24.97 5.36
C GLU A 248 14.43 25.10 4.22
N ALA A 249 15.43 24.21 4.18
CA ALA A 249 16.43 24.20 3.11
C ALA A 249 15.78 23.96 1.73
N CYS A 250 14.81 23.06 1.66
CA CYS A 250 14.06 22.78 0.43
C CYS A 250 13.14 23.95 0.03
N ALA A 251 12.44 24.55 1.00
CA ALA A 251 11.56 25.69 0.82
C ALA A 251 12.34 26.92 0.33
N GLN A 252 13.50 27.19 0.92
CA GLN A 252 14.44 28.21 0.47
C GLN A 252 14.83 27.99 -0.98
N LYS A 253 15.23 26.75 -1.32
CA LYS A 253 15.68 26.41 -2.67
C LYS A 253 14.55 26.55 -3.71
N ARG A 254 13.30 26.33 -3.32
CA ARG A 254 12.11 26.49 -4.15
C ARG A 254 11.51 27.90 -4.11
N GLY A 255 12.08 28.82 -3.33
CA GLY A 255 11.55 30.18 -3.16
C GLY A 255 10.18 30.24 -2.48
N MET A 256 9.84 29.24 -1.68
CA MET A 256 8.59 29.20 -0.92
C MET A 256 8.74 30.07 0.34
N ARG A 257 8.07 31.22 0.38
CA ARG A 257 8.13 32.18 1.48
C ARG A 257 6.75 32.66 1.88
N ILE A 258 6.60 32.97 3.16
CA ILE A 258 5.43 33.64 3.72
C ILE A 258 5.72 35.13 3.98
N SER A 259 4.67 35.89 4.32
CA SER A 259 4.81 37.28 4.74
C SER A 259 5.73 37.37 5.96
N GLY A 260 6.66 38.33 5.98
CA GLY A 260 7.70 38.44 7.01
C GLY A 260 9.05 37.85 6.61
N GLY A 261 9.14 37.15 5.47
CA GLY A 261 10.40 36.66 4.92
C GLY A 261 10.81 35.26 5.37
N GLU A 262 10.03 34.63 6.24
CA GLU A 262 10.19 33.23 6.66
C GLU A 262 9.88 32.25 5.51
N PHE A 263 10.43 31.05 5.60
CA PHE A 263 10.21 30.00 4.60
C PHE A 263 8.91 29.23 4.89
N ASP A 264 8.16 28.94 3.83
CA ASP A 264 6.86 28.27 3.94
C ASP A 264 7.05 26.73 4.02
N THR A 265 7.36 26.26 5.22
CA THR A 265 7.62 24.83 5.53
C THR A 265 6.38 23.97 5.45
N GLU A 266 5.19 24.49 5.80
CA GLU A 266 3.92 23.77 5.66
C GLU A 266 3.61 23.49 4.17
N ARG A 267 3.78 24.48 3.29
CA ARG A 267 3.63 24.27 1.84
C ARG A 267 4.68 23.31 1.30
N MET A 268 5.91 23.37 1.81
CA MET A 268 6.95 22.43 1.41
C MET A 268 6.62 21.00 1.86
N ALA A 269 6.07 20.81 3.07
CA ALA A 269 5.64 19.50 3.57
C ALA A 269 4.51 18.89 2.72
N ARG A 270 3.50 19.70 2.36
CA ARG A 270 2.45 19.28 1.40
C ARG A 270 3.04 18.86 0.06
N THR A 271 3.97 19.67 -0.45
CA THR A 271 4.66 19.40 -1.71
C THR A 271 5.48 18.11 -1.64
N LEU A 272 6.22 17.87 -0.55
CA LEU A 272 6.97 16.65 -0.30
C LEU A 272 6.06 15.42 -0.37
N LEU A 273 4.94 15.44 0.36
CA LEU A 273 3.99 14.32 0.39
C LEU A 273 3.40 14.04 -0.99
N ASP A 274 2.99 15.08 -1.72
CA ASP A 274 2.47 14.94 -3.08
C ASP A 274 3.52 14.39 -4.06
N GLU A 275 4.76 14.83 -3.94
CA GLU A 275 5.85 14.37 -4.79
C GLU A 275 6.30 12.94 -4.45
N TYR A 276 6.31 12.57 -3.17
CA TYR A 276 6.53 11.20 -2.71
C TYR A 276 5.42 10.27 -3.21
N ARG A 277 4.15 10.63 -3.00
CA ARG A 277 2.98 9.85 -3.44
C ARG A 277 2.85 9.78 -4.95
N GLY A 278 3.33 10.80 -5.65
CA GLY A 278 3.39 10.88 -7.11
C GLY A 278 4.62 10.21 -7.73
N SER A 279 5.56 9.70 -6.94
CA SER A 279 6.87 9.18 -7.39
C SER A 279 7.67 10.19 -8.23
N LYS A 280 7.56 11.48 -7.90
CA LYS A 280 8.27 12.58 -8.58
C LYS A 280 9.70 12.76 -8.06
N LEU A 281 9.97 12.42 -6.81
CA LEU A 281 11.32 12.48 -6.20
C LEU A 281 12.13 11.21 -6.45
N GLY A 282 11.49 10.15 -6.95
CA GLY A 282 12.09 8.83 -7.08
C GLY A 282 11.14 7.73 -6.68
N ARG A 283 11.70 6.55 -6.47
CA ARG A 283 11.00 5.36 -6.00
C ARG A 283 11.52 4.99 -4.63
N PHE A 284 10.61 4.75 -3.70
CA PHE A 284 10.95 4.65 -2.28
C PHE A 284 10.22 3.49 -1.64
N THR A 285 10.94 2.66 -0.92
CA THR A 285 10.36 1.71 0.02
C THR A 285 10.89 2.01 1.42
N LEU A 286 9.97 2.23 2.36
CA LEU A 286 10.29 2.72 3.71
C LEU A 286 10.62 1.59 4.69
N GLU A 287 10.47 0.33 4.25
CA GLU A 287 10.60 -0.86 5.08
C GLU A 287 11.55 -1.85 4.43
N ILE A 288 12.48 -2.37 5.24
CA ILE A 288 13.52 -3.29 4.80
C ILE A 288 13.17 -4.68 5.37
N PRO A 289 13.17 -5.75 4.55
CA PRO A 289 12.83 -7.09 5.01
C PRO A 289 13.65 -7.55 6.22
N GLU A 290 14.92 -7.19 6.30
CA GLU A 290 15.84 -7.59 7.36
C GLU A 290 15.52 -6.95 8.73
N GLU A 291 14.76 -5.85 8.73
CA GLU A 291 14.35 -5.11 9.94
C GLU A 291 12.94 -5.51 10.44
N ALA A 292 12.27 -6.43 9.73
CA ALA A 292 10.85 -6.76 9.88
C ALA A 292 10.58 -8.23 10.23
#